data_AF-A0A3N2DDU9-F1
#
_entry.id   AF-A0A3N2DDU9-F1
#
_cell.length_a   1.000
_cell.length_b   1.000
_cell.length_c   1.000
_cell.angle_alpha   90.00
_cell.angle_beta   90.00
_cell.angle_gamma   90.00
#
_symmetry.space_group_name_H-M   'P 1'
#
loop_
_entity.id
_entity.type
_entity.pdbx_description
1 polymer ?
#
loop_
_entity_poly.entity_id
_entity_poly.type
_entity_poly.pdbx_seq_one_letter_code
_entity_poly.pdbx_strand_id
1 'polypeptide(L)'
;MPSLFNKVNRLKAIPWTWDKFLCELDLIYPAGIDEKTLKAHYKQPHRASTQTIIEAIETLHRRYFPSPFSPHSEALLRLYNSLAVDEENGDTEAMRIVLKRLIEQRDWQQPLDRIRLHWILANSYFDLIPCHRDRRRHQALEYCQQQAISHYQQAITIARQHPDTLQQLGPTNLFKLQQNVLACYLNALEKTQRSDGRQLASYLEQSDFFASSRQLLRQEPFQWNVSRNALRFASMLKDAKQCEFFYHHLTEHCAFFLDPHYRPLNTQSLAESPAFAWALQQQSQKK
;
A
#
# COMPACT_ATOMS: atom_id res chain seq x y z
N MET A 1 -3.30 -4.52 -2.01
CA MET A 1 -2.34 -5.56 -2.48
C MET A 1 -1.47 -4.98 -3.59
N PRO A 2 -0.22 -5.44 -3.77
CA PRO A 2 0.58 -5.08 -4.95
C PRO A 2 -0.18 -5.48 -6.22
N SER A 3 -0.17 -4.64 -7.26
CA SER A 3 -0.79 -4.99 -8.54
C SER A 3 -0.10 -6.22 -9.15
N LEU A 4 -0.78 -6.92 -10.06
CA LEU A 4 -0.18 -8.03 -10.79
C LEU A 4 1.13 -7.61 -11.48
N PHE A 5 1.15 -6.41 -12.07
CA PHE A 5 2.36 -5.80 -12.64
C PHE A 5 3.51 -5.70 -11.64
N ASN A 6 3.25 -5.23 -10.41
CA ASN A 6 4.30 -5.12 -9.39
C ASN A 6 4.83 -6.50 -9.01
N LYS A 7 3.95 -7.51 -8.88
CA LYS A 7 4.35 -8.88 -8.55
C LYS A 7 5.23 -9.49 -9.65
N VAL A 8 4.84 -9.33 -10.92
CA VAL A 8 5.60 -9.80 -12.08
C VAL A 8 6.96 -9.11 -12.18
N ASN A 9 7.01 -7.78 -12.02
CA ASN A 9 8.27 -7.04 -12.04
C ASN A 9 9.20 -7.43 -10.87
N ARG A 10 8.64 -7.63 -9.67
CA ARG A 10 9.41 -8.08 -8.50
C ARG A 10 9.98 -9.48 -8.69
N LEU A 11 9.19 -10.40 -9.25
CA LEU A 11 9.66 -11.75 -9.61
C LEU A 11 10.75 -11.72 -10.70
N LYS A 12 10.62 -10.83 -11.69
CA LYS A 12 11.64 -10.62 -12.74
C LYS A 12 12.91 -9.91 -12.25
N ALA A 13 12.86 -9.20 -11.13
CA ALA A 13 14.03 -8.59 -10.50
C ALA A 13 14.92 -9.61 -9.77
N ILE A 14 14.40 -10.80 -9.47
CA ILE A 14 15.24 -11.95 -9.14
C ILE A 14 16.10 -12.24 -10.38
N PRO A 15 17.40 -12.57 -10.26
CA PRO A 15 18.30 -12.79 -11.41
C PRO A 15 17.93 -14.05 -12.21
N TRP A 16 16.79 -14.00 -12.87
CA TRP A 16 16.16 -15.06 -13.64
C TRP A 16 16.03 -14.65 -15.10
N THR A 17 16.37 -15.58 -15.98
CA THR A 17 16.00 -15.51 -17.39
C THR A 17 14.47 -15.59 -17.53
N TRP A 18 13.95 -15.27 -18.72
CA TRP A 18 12.53 -15.51 -19.00
C TRP A 18 12.19 -17.00 -18.95
N ASP A 19 13.06 -17.87 -19.47
CA ASP A 19 12.86 -19.32 -19.43
C ASP A 19 12.75 -19.86 -18.01
N LYS A 20 13.59 -19.37 -17.09
CA LYS A 20 13.49 -19.75 -15.68
C LYS A 20 12.17 -19.29 -15.06
N PHE A 21 11.72 -18.07 -15.37
CA PHE A 21 10.44 -17.57 -14.86
C PHE A 21 9.25 -18.38 -15.39
N LEU A 22 9.27 -18.80 -16.66
CA LEU A 22 8.27 -19.69 -17.24
C LEU A 22 8.28 -21.06 -16.56
N CYS A 23 9.46 -21.67 -16.41
CA CYS A 23 9.61 -22.96 -15.74
C CYS A 23 9.07 -22.95 -14.30
N GLU A 24 9.37 -21.91 -13.53
CA GLU A 24 8.84 -21.75 -12.17
C GLU A 24 7.31 -21.61 -12.12
N LEU A 25 6.71 -21.02 -13.17
CA LEU A 25 5.26 -20.94 -13.31
C LEU A 25 4.65 -22.28 -13.72
N ASP A 26 5.29 -23.03 -14.60
CA ASP A 26 4.83 -24.35 -15.05
C ASP A 26 4.75 -25.35 -13.88
N LEU A 27 5.62 -25.20 -12.87
CA LEU A 27 5.54 -25.98 -11.63
C LEU A 27 4.26 -25.71 -10.80
N ILE A 28 3.64 -24.55 -10.97
CA ILE A 28 2.43 -24.12 -10.25
C ILE A 28 1.19 -24.35 -11.12
N TYR A 29 1.31 -24.09 -12.42
CA TYR A 29 0.24 -24.21 -13.39
C TYR A 29 0.75 -24.94 -14.65
N PRO A 30 0.70 -26.29 -14.67
CA PRO A 30 1.31 -27.10 -15.73
C PRO A 30 0.76 -26.87 -17.15
N ALA A 31 -0.44 -26.28 -17.29
CA ALA A 31 -0.97 -25.90 -18.59
C ALA A 31 -0.22 -24.68 -19.19
N GLY A 32 0.63 -24.03 -18.40
CA GLY A 32 1.50 -22.93 -18.79
C GLY A 32 0.75 -21.60 -18.92
N ILE A 33 1.52 -20.52 -18.91
CA ILE A 33 1.05 -19.18 -19.31
C ILE A 33 1.92 -18.74 -20.48
N ASP A 34 1.27 -18.36 -21.58
CA ASP A 34 1.98 -17.88 -22.78
C ASP A 34 2.93 -16.71 -22.44
N GLU A 35 4.17 -16.79 -22.96
CA GLU A 35 5.22 -15.82 -22.66
C GLU A 35 4.84 -14.41 -23.11
N LYS A 36 4.16 -14.26 -24.25
CA LYS A 36 3.72 -12.95 -24.75
C LYS A 36 2.75 -12.29 -23.76
N THR A 37 1.89 -13.07 -23.13
CA THR A 37 0.97 -12.62 -22.08
C THR A 37 1.72 -12.14 -20.84
N LEU A 38 2.73 -12.88 -20.37
CA LEU A 38 3.57 -12.46 -19.23
C LEU A 38 4.41 -11.22 -19.54
N LYS A 39 5.02 -11.15 -20.73
CA LYS A 39 5.75 -9.96 -21.21
C LYS A 39 4.82 -8.74 -21.28
N ALA A 40 3.56 -8.92 -21.64
CA ALA A 40 2.58 -7.85 -21.62
C ALA A 40 2.30 -7.37 -20.18
N HIS A 41 2.10 -8.28 -19.22
CA HIS A 41 1.94 -7.93 -17.80
C HIS A 41 3.18 -7.33 -17.16
N TYR A 42 4.38 -7.64 -17.66
CA TYR A 42 5.62 -7.01 -17.25
C TYR A 42 5.74 -5.55 -17.74
N LYS A 43 5.23 -5.25 -18.94
CA LYS A 43 5.34 -3.92 -19.56
C LYS A 43 4.15 -2.99 -19.29
N GLN A 44 2.96 -3.55 -19.04
CA GLN A 44 1.71 -2.79 -18.99
C GLN A 44 1.12 -2.82 -17.57
N PRO A 45 1.32 -1.76 -16.76
CA PRO A 45 0.90 -1.73 -15.36
C PRO A 45 -0.59 -1.87 -15.11
N HIS A 46 -1.41 -1.62 -16.13
CA HIS A 46 -2.87 -1.55 -16.05
C HIS A 46 -3.56 -2.60 -16.91
N ARG A 47 -2.83 -3.61 -17.37
CA ARG A 47 -3.40 -4.71 -18.14
C ARG A 47 -4.25 -5.61 -17.24
N ALA A 48 -5.53 -5.76 -17.57
CA ALA A 48 -6.41 -6.74 -16.94
C ALA A 48 -5.92 -8.18 -17.21
N SER A 49 -6.14 -9.08 -16.27
CA SER A 49 -5.73 -10.48 -16.36
C SER A 49 -6.85 -11.41 -15.94
N THR A 50 -6.73 -12.69 -16.29
CA THR A 50 -7.67 -13.72 -15.84
C THR A 50 -7.38 -14.12 -14.39
N GLN A 51 -8.39 -14.66 -13.71
CA GLN A 51 -8.25 -15.12 -12.32
C GLN A 51 -7.14 -16.18 -12.20
N THR A 52 -7.05 -17.09 -13.15
CA THR A 52 -6.02 -18.14 -13.20
C THR A 52 -4.60 -17.57 -13.23
N ILE A 53 -4.34 -16.54 -14.06
CA ILE A 53 -3.01 -15.90 -14.11
C ILE A 53 -2.71 -15.19 -12.80
N ILE A 54 -3.71 -14.51 -12.22
CA ILE A 54 -3.56 -13.83 -10.92
C ILE A 54 -3.14 -14.86 -9.86
N GLU A 55 -3.86 -15.96 -9.73
CA GLU A 55 -3.58 -17.01 -8.73
C GLU A 55 -2.21 -17.67 -8.91
N ALA A 56 -1.80 -17.93 -10.16
CA ALA A 56 -0.48 -18.50 -10.47
C ALA A 56 0.66 -17.54 -10.05
N ILE A 57 0.59 -16.27 -10.48
CA ILE A 57 1.57 -15.25 -10.09
C ILE A 57 1.57 -15.02 -8.58
N GLU A 58 0.41 -15.03 -7.93
CA GLU A 58 0.30 -14.86 -6.48
C GLU A 58 0.94 -16.00 -5.70
N THR A 59 0.74 -17.23 -6.16
CA THR A 59 1.34 -18.42 -5.54
C THR A 59 2.85 -18.39 -5.71
N LEU A 60 3.35 -18.06 -6.90
CA LEU A 60 4.78 -17.91 -7.13
C LEU A 60 5.38 -16.79 -6.30
N HIS A 61 4.72 -15.64 -6.24
CA HIS A 61 5.17 -14.51 -5.43
C HIS A 61 5.24 -14.86 -3.95
N ARG A 62 4.27 -15.59 -3.40
CA ARG A 62 4.31 -16.03 -1.98
C ARG A 62 5.49 -16.97 -1.71
N ARG A 63 5.85 -17.82 -2.67
CA ARG A 63 7.01 -18.73 -2.55
C ARG A 63 8.34 -17.98 -2.44
N TYR A 64 8.52 -16.92 -3.22
CA TYR A 64 9.79 -16.19 -3.31
C TYR A 64 9.86 -14.92 -2.44
N PHE A 65 8.71 -14.39 -2.03
CA PHE A 65 8.59 -13.26 -1.14
C PHE A 65 7.61 -13.61 -0.01
N PRO A 66 8.00 -14.52 0.90
CA PRO A 66 7.14 -14.93 1.99
C PRO A 66 6.86 -13.75 2.93
N SER A 67 5.75 -13.87 3.66
CA SER A 67 5.46 -12.90 4.73
C SER A 67 6.53 -12.99 5.82
N PRO A 68 7.01 -11.87 6.38
CA PRO A 68 7.93 -11.91 7.51
C PRO A 68 7.24 -12.31 8.82
N PHE A 69 5.91 -12.31 8.85
CA PHE A 69 5.13 -12.56 10.06
C PHE A 69 4.96 -14.06 10.33
N SER A 70 4.80 -14.41 11.61
CA SER A 70 4.59 -15.81 12.01
C SER A 70 3.30 -16.40 11.43
N PRO A 71 3.24 -17.74 11.24
CA PRO A 71 2.01 -18.40 10.81
C PRO A 71 0.79 -18.12 11.70
N HIS A 72 1.02 -17.93 13.01
CA HIS A 72 -0.04 -17.63 13.98
C HIS A 72 -0.64 -16.24 13.76
N SER A 73 0.20 -15.22 13.63
CA SER A 73 -0.28 -13.85 13.37
C SER A 73 -0.90 -13.70 11.97
N GLU A 74 -0.41 -14.47 10.98
CA GLU A 74 -1.06 -14.60 9.67
C GLU A 74 -2.42 -15.30 9.74
N ALA A 75 -2.59 -16.28 10.63
CA ALA A 75 -3.88 -16.92 10.85
C ALA A 75 -4.91 -15.94 11.44
N LEU A 76 -4.49 -15.08 12.37
CA LEU A 76 -5.34 -14.00 12.91
C LEU A 76 -5.73 -12.99 11.83
N LEU A 77 -4.82 -12.63 10.92
CA LEU A 77 -5.17 -11.76 9.80
C LEU A 77 -6.21 -12.43 8.87
N ARG A 78 -6.07 -13.73 8.59
CA ARG A 78 -7.05 -14.46 7.78
C ARG A 78 -8.42 -14.49 8.44
N LEU A 79 -8.47 -14.77 9.75
CA LEU A 79 -9.70 -14.73 10.53
C LEU A 79 -10.34 -13.33 10.53
N TYR A 80 -9.54 -12.29 10.72
CA TYR A 80 -10.00 -10.92 10.60
C TYR A 80 -10.61 -10.65 9.23
N ASN A 81 -9.90 -11.01 8.15
CA ASN A 81 -10.38 -10.78 6.79
C ASN A 81 -11.67 -11.55 6.49
N SER A 82 -11.86 -12.76 7.02
CA SER A 82 -13.12 -13.50 6.85
C SER A 82 -14.29 -12.82 7.57
N LEU A 83 -14.03 -12.23 8.75
CA LEU A 83 -15.05 -11.49 9.50
C LEU A 83 -15.38 -10.14 8.84
N ALA A 84 -14.38 -9.44 8.31
CA ALA A 84 -14.55 -8.12 7.71
C ALA A 84 -15.33 -8.15 6.38
N VAL A 85 -15.38 -9.30 5.70
CA VAL A 85 -16.14 -9.49 4.47
C VAL A 85 -17.63 -9.78 4.75
N ASP A 86 -17.94 -10.35 5.91
CA ASP A 86 -19.30 -10.68 6.32
C ASP A 86 -19.96 -9.47 7.00
N GLU A 87 -20.56 -8.58 6.21
CA GLU A 87 -21.18 -7.34 6.72
C GLU A 87 -22.39 -7.60 7.64
N GLU A 88 -23.02 -8.78 7.57
CA GLU A 88 -24.23 -9.11 8.34
C GLU A 88 -23.93 -9.88 9.64
N ASN A 89 -22.89 -10.73 9.66
CA ASN A 89 -22.56 -11.58 10.81
C ASN A 89 -21.12 -11.45 11.34
N GLY A 90 -20.31 -10.58 10.73
CA GLY A 90 -18.92 -10.37 11.11
C GLY A 90 -18.76 -9.62 12.43
N ASP A 91 -18.52 -10.35 13.53
CA ASP A 91 -18.22 -9.74 14.85
C ASP A 91 -16.78 -9.20 14.93
N THR A 92 -16.52 -8.12 14.19
CA THR A 92 -15.23 -7.42 14.24
C THR A 92 -14.98 -6.77 15.61
N GLU A 93 -16.01 -6.55 16.44
CA GLU A 93 -15.86 -6.01 17.79
C GLU A 93 -15.29 -7.05 18.75
N ALA A 94 -15.80 -8.28 18.76
CA ALA A 94 -15.21 -9.36 19.52
C ALA A 94 -13.74 -9.60 19.12
N MET A 95 -13.44 -9.53 17.82
CA MET A 95 -12.06 -9.62 17.34
C MET A 95 -11.19 -8.48 17.88
N ARG A 96 -11.70 -7.23 17.95
CA ARG A 96 -10.98 -6.11 18.58
C ARG A 96 -10.68 -6.36 20.05
N ILE A 97 -11.64 -6.89 20.81
CA ILE A 97 -11.48 -7.23 22.23
C ILE A 97 -10.39 -8.28 22.41
N VAL A 98 -10.44 -9.35 21.60
CA VAL A 98 -9.42 -10.42 21.61
C VAL A 98 -8.04 -9.85 21.29
N LEU A 99 -7.91 -9.07 20.21
CA LEU A 99 -6.62 -8.49 19.79
C LEU A 99 -6.02 -7.59 20.87
N LYS A 100 -6.83 -6.74 21.54
CA LYS A 100 -6.36 -5.91 22.66
C LYS A 100 -5.79 -6.76 23.79
N ARG A 101 -6.48 -7.84 24.17
CA ARG A 101 -6.02 -8.77 25.19
C ARG A 101 -4.73 -9.48 24.77
N LEU A 102 -4.61 -9.91 23.52
CA LEU A 102 -3.39 -10.57 23.01
C LEU A 102 -2.18 -9.62 23.03
N ILE A 103 -2.37 -8.34 22.72
CA ILE A 103 -1.31 -7.32 22.76
C ILE A 103 -0.72 -7.15 24.17
N GLU A 104 -1.54 -7.35 25.20
CA GLU A 104 -1.14 -7.23 26.62
C GLU A 104 -0.48 -8.52 27.16
N GLN A 105 -0.59 -9.65 26.46
CA GLN A 105 -0.07 -10.93 26.92
C GLN A 105 1.45 -11.09 26.70
N ARG A 106 2.08 -11.90 27.56
CA ARG A 106 3.52 -12.23 27.47
C ARG A 106 3.88 -13.19 26.33
N ASP A 107 2.92 -13.96 25.82
CA ASP A 107 3.19 -14.95 24.78
C ASP A 107 3.38 -14.30 23.39
N TRP A 108 2.96 -13.04 23.25
CA TRP A 108 3.05 -12.26 22.02
C TRP A 108 4.19 -11.24 22.05
N GLN A 109 5.26 -11.48 22.81
CA GLN A 109 6.33 -10.48 23.01
C GLN A 109 7.31 -10.38 21.84
N GLN A 110 7.28 -11.32 20.88
CA GLN A 110 8.08 -11.20 19.66
C GLN A 110 7.67 -9.92 18.91
N PRO A 111 8.60 -8.99 18.63
CA PRO A 111 8.25 -7.68 18.09
C PRO A 111 7.46 -7.75 16.77
N LEU A 112 7.79 -8.69 15.87
CA LEU A 112 7.05 -8.88 14.61
C LEU A 112 5.58 -9.26 14.83
N ASP A 113 5.31 -10.11 15.81
CA ASP A 113 3.94 -10.50 16.12
C ASP A 113 3.17 -9.33 16.73
N ARG A 114 3.78 -8.53 17.62
CA ARG A 114 3.17 -7.31 18.15
C ARG A 114 2.85 -6.29 17.06
N ILE A 115 3.78 -6.09 16.13
CA ILE A 115 3.56 -5.25 14.94
C ILE A 115 2.34 -5.73 14.17
N ARG A 116 2.22 -7.05 13.95
CA ARG A 116 1.09 -7.64 13.23
C ARG A 116 -0.23 -7.49 13.97
N LEU A 117 -0.26 -7.74 15.28
CA LEU A 117 -1.45 -7.54 16.12
C LEU A 117 -1.92 -6.09 16.09
N HIS A 118 -1.01 -5.13 16.28
CA HIS A 118 -1.32 -3.71 16.17
C HIS A 118 -1.82 -3.35 14.76
N TRP A 119 -1.23 -3.93 13.71
CA TRP A 119 -1.69 -3.71 12.34
C TRP A 119 -3.12 -4.22 12.14
N ILE A 120 -3.44 -5.45 12.56
CA ILE A 120 -4.79 -6.00 12.42
C ILE A 120 -5.81 -5.17 13.22
N LEU A 121 -5.46 -4.81 14.46
CA LEU A 121 -6.32 -3.97 15.29
C LEU A 121 -6.54 -2.59 14.65
N ALA A 122 -5.50 -1.98 14.08
CA ALA A 122 -5.64 -0.73 13.34
C ALA A 122 -6.55 -0.86 12.11
N ASN A 123 -6.42 -1.95 11.32
CA ASN A 123 -7.31 -2.22 10.18
C ASN A 123 -8.78 -2.28 10.63
N SER A 124 -9.06 -2.94 11.76
CA SER A 124 -10.43 -3.09 12.28
C SER A 124 -11.11 -1.77 12.65
N TYR A 125 -10.34 -0.74 13.01
CA TYR A 125 -10.85 0.61 13.21
C TYR A 125 -10.90 1.39 11.90
N PHE A 126 -9.88 1.22 11.06
CA PHE A 126 -9.79 1.87 9.76
C PHE A 126 -10.98 1.54 8.85
N ASP A 127 -11.42 0.28 8.83
CA ASP A 127 -12.53 -0.18 7.99
C ASP A 127 -13.89 0.45 8.39
N LEU A 128 -14.02 0.95 9.63
CA LEU A 128 -15.21 1.66 10.11
C LEU A 128 -15.25 3.15 9.70
N ILE A 129 -14.11 3.73 9.33
CA ILE A 129 -13.97 5.17 9.02
C ILE A 129 -14.95 5.61 7.91
N PRO A 130 -15.01 4.94 6.73
CA PRO A 130 -15.93 5.36 5.66
C PRO A 130 -17.40 5.34 6.11
N CYS A 131 -17.81 4.28 6.80
CA CYS A 131 -19.19 4.13 7.31
C CYS A 131 -19.57 5.26 8.28
N HIS A 132 -18.68 5.61 9.22
CA HIS A 132 -18.92 6.69 10.15
C HIS A 132 -18.91 8.08 9.50
N ARG A 133 -18.02 8.31 8.52
CA ARG A 133 -18.03 9.52 7.69
C ARG A 133 -19.36 9.68 6.96
N ASP A 134 -19.76 8.65 6.21
CA ASP A 134 -20.94 8.71 5.34
C ASP A 134 -22.25 8.85 6.16
N ARG A 135 -22.26 8.32 7.39
CA ARG A 135 -23.37 8.46 8.35
C ARG A 135 -23.26 9.70 9.25
N ARG A 136 -22.27 10.58 9.02
CA ARG A 136 -22.02 11.82 9.79
C ARG A 136 -21.91 11.61 11.31
N ARG A 137 -21.35 10.47 11.73
CA ARG A 137 -21.13 10.14 13.15
C ARG A 137 -19.79 10.69 13.61
N HIS A 138 -19.70 12.00 13.79
CA HIS A 138 -18.42 12.71 14.03
C HIS A 138 -17.58 12.14 15.18
N GLN A 139 -18.19 11.87 16.34
CA GLN A 139 -17.46 11.31 17.49
C GLN A 139 -16.93 9.89 17.21
N ALA A 140 -17.74 9.03 16.59
CA ALA A 140 -17.32 7.68 16.24
C ALA A 140 -16.25 7.66 15.14
N LEU A 141 -16.36 8.58 14.17
CA LEU A 141 -15.36 8.80 13.13
C LEU A 141 -14.02 9.19 13.74
N GLU A 142 -14.01 10.21 14.60
CA GLU A 142 -12.80 10.69 15.27
C GLU A 142 -12.17 9.60 16.13
N TYR A 143 -12.99 8.88 16.91
CA TYR A 143 -12.52 7.75 17.71
C TYR A 143 -11.84 6.67 16.86
N CYS A 144 -12.51 6.19 15.80
CA CYS A 144 -11.95 5.15 14.93
C CYS A 144 -10.68 5.62 14.23
N GLN A 145 -10.66 6.87 13.77
CA GLN A 145 -9.47 7.47 13.15
C GLN A 145 -8.29 7.50 14.13
N GLN A 146 -8.49 8.00 15.35
CA GLN A 146 -7.45 8.09 16.38
C GLN A 146 -6.94 6.70 16.79
N GLN A 147 -7.83 5.73 16.99
CA GLN A 147 -7.44 4.36 17.35
C GLN A 147 -6.64 3.69 16.23
N ALA A 148 -7.08 3.82 14.97
CA ALA A 148 -6.35 3.27 13.82
C ALA A 148 -4.94 3.88 13.72
N ILE A 149 -4.83 5.21 13.77
CA ILE A 149 -3.54 5.92 13.72
C ILE A 149 -2.63 5.49 14.85
N SER A 150 -3.13 5.48 16.09
CA SER A 150 -2.36 5.10 17.28
C SER A 150 -1.75 3.72 17.14
N HIS A 151 -2.53 2.72 16.70
CA HIS A 151 -2.01 1.37 16.53
C HIS A 151 -1.04 1.22 15.35
N TYR A 152 -1.26 1.87 14.22
CA TYR A 152 -0.27 1.89 13.14
C TYR A 152 1.04 2.56 13.59
N GLN A 153 0.96 3.67 14.32
CA GLN A 153 2.14 4.35 14.88
C GLN A 153 2.85 3.46 15.88
N GLN A 154 2.13 2.72 16.72
CA GLN A 154 2.72 1.78 17.66
C GLN A 154 3.47 0.66 16.93
N ALA A 155 2.91 0.11 15.85
CA ALA A 155 3.60 -0.86 15.00
C ALA A 155 4.89 -0.28 14.39
N ILE A 156 4.86 0.96 13.90
CA ILE A 156 6.05 1.66 13.38
C ILE A 156 7.10 1.88 14.48
N THR A 157 6.68 2.30 15.67
CA THR A 157 7.55 2.51 16.83
C THR A 157 8.24 1.23 17.26
N ILE A 158 7.50 0.12 17.37
CA ILE A 158 8.08 -1.20 17.69
C ILE A 158 9.10 -1.60 16.62
N ALA A 159 8.77 -1.45 15.33
CA ALA A 159 9.73 -1.75 14.27
C ALA A 159 11.03 -0.94 14.42
N ARG A 160 10.93 0.36 14.69
CA ARG A 160 12.09 1.26 14.85
C ARG A 160 12.92 0.99 16.11
N GLN A 161 12.30 0.51 17.19
CA GLN A 161 12.97 0.16 18.44
C GLN A 161 13.77 -1.14 18.37
N HIS A 162 13.49 -2.00 17.38
CA HIS A 162 14.11 -3.30 17.21
C HIS A 162 14.77 -3.43 15.81
N PRO A 163 16.08 -3.12 15.67
CA PRO A 163 16.75 -3.12 14.36
C PRO A 163 16.62 -4.42 13.56
N ASP A 164 16.74 -5.58 14.21
CA ASP A 164 16.59 -6.89 13.55
C ASP A 164 15.17 -7.09 13.02
N THR A 165 14.16 -6.67 13.80
CA THR A 165 12.75 -6.68 13.40
C THR A 165 12.50 -5.73 12.23
N LEU A 166 13.10 -4.54 12.23
CA LEU A 166 13.00 -3.59 11.14
C LEU A 166 13.54 -4.18 9.83
N GLN A 167 14.69 -4.85 9.91
CA GLN A 167 15.30 -5.53 8.77
C GLN A 167 14.40 -6.67 8.26
N GLN A 168 13.85 -7.50 9.15
CA GLN A 168 12.94 -8.59 8.79
C GLN A 168 11.62 -8.10 8.20
N LEU A 169 11.01 -7.07 8.79
CA LEU A 169 9.78 -6.45 8.30
C LEU A 169 9.98 -5.91 6.87
N GLY A 170 11.13 -5.29 6.66
CA GLY A 170 11.54 -4.71 5.39
C GLY A 170 10.81 -3.39 5.07
N PRO A 171 11.40 -2.58 4.16
CA PRO A 171 10.91 -1.25 3.83
C PRO A 171 9.54 -1.26 3.14
N THR A 172 9.19 -2.30 2.38
CA THR A 172 7.85 -2.43 1.77
C THR A 172 6.75 -2.46 2.81
N ASN A 173 6.92 -3.23 3.90
CA ASN A 173 5.88 -3.34 4.93
C ASN A 173 5.88 -2.13 5.86
N LEU A 174 7.06 -1.56 6.18
CA LEU A 174 7.12 -0.29 6.89
C LEU A 174 6.41 0.83 6.13
N PHE A 175 6.65 0.94 4.81
CA PHE A 175 5.98 1.92 3.97
C PHE A 175 4.46 1.73 3.99
N LYS A 176 3.95 0.49 3.94
CA LYS A 176 2.51 0.22 4.02
C LYS A 176 1.91 0.68 5.35
N LEU A 177 2.59 0.50 6.48
CA LEU A 177 2.13 1.03 7.77
C LEU A 177 1.98 2.56 7.72
N GLN A 178 3.00 3.26 7.19
CA GLN A 178 2.97 4.72 7.04
C GLN A 178 1.89 5.18 6.05
N GLN A 179 1.69 4.43 4.96
CA GLN A 179 0.63 4.67 4.00
C GLN A 179 -0.76 4.49 4.63
N ASN A 180 -0.92 3.52 5.54
CA ASN A 180 -2.19 3.30 6.23
C ASN A 180 -2.52 4.44 7.21
N VAL A 181 -1.53 5.00 7.92
CA VAL A 181 -1.73 6.22 8.73
C VAL A 181 -2.25 7.37 7.86
N LEU A 182 -1.61 7.57 6.70
CA LEU A 182 -2.02 8.59 5.73
C LEU A 182 -3.45 8.34 5.20
N ALA A 183 -3.80 7.07 4.96
CA ALA A 183 -5.13 6.69 4.53
C ALA A 183 -6.18 6.99 5.59
N CYS A 184 -5.87 6.88 6.90
CA CYS A 184 -6.80 7.26 7.97
C CYS A 184 -7.23 8.72 7.83
N TYR A 185 -6.28 9.64 7.62
CA TYR A 185 -6.58 11.06 7.41
C TYR A 185 -7.41 11.28 6.15
N LEU A 186 -7.06 10.64 5.03
CA LEU A 186 -7.78 10.82 3.76
C LEU A 186 -9.20 10.26 3.78
N ASN A 187 -9.40 9.12 4.45
CA ASN A 187 -10.70 8.46 4.51
C ASN A 187 -11.67 9.14 5.47
N ALA A 188 -11.16 9.87 6.47
CA ALA A 188 -11.97 10.70 7.35
C ALA A 188 -12.53 11.96 6.66
N LEU A 189 -11.88 12.41 5.56
CA LEU A 189 -12.32 13.57 4.79
C LEU A 189 -13.33 13.19 3.70
N GLU A 190 -14.29 14.10 3.46
CA GLU A 190 -15.12 14.08 2.26
C GLU A 190 -14.26 14.20 1.01
N LYS A 191 -14.68 13.56 -0.10
CA LYS A 191 -13.86 13.50 -1.33
C LYS A 191 -13.45 14.90 -1.84
N THR A 192 -14.33 15.88 -1.72
CA THR A 192 -14.12 17.26 -2.13
C THR A 192 -13.16 18.03 -1.23
N GLN A 193 -12.96 17.58 0.01
CA GLN A 193 -12.12 18.25 1.02
C GLN A 193 -10.70 17.69 1.10
N ARG A 194 -10.40 16.61 0.36
CA ARG A 194 -9.11 15.91 0.43
C ARG A 194 -7.93 16.75 -0.06
N SER A 195 -8.15 17.79 -0.87
CA SER A 195 -7.11 18.70 -1.35
C SER A 195 -6.70 19.77 -0.32
N ASP A 196 -7.53 20.03 0.68
CA ASP A 196 -7.44 21.22 1.55
C ASP A 196 -7.13 20.87 3.02
N GLY A 197 -6.85 19.59 3.30
CA GLY A 197 -6.72 19.08 4.66
C GLY A 197 -5.49 19.59 5.39
N ARG A 198 -5.65 20.59 6.28
CA ARG A 198 -4.58 21.07 7.19
C ARG A 198 -3.95 19.94 8.03
N GLN A 199 -4.76 18.99 8.50
CA GLN A 199 -4.26 17.82 9.25
C GLN A 199 -3.40 16.89 8.38
N LEU A 200 -3.79 16.70 7.12
CA LEU A 200 -3.02 15.91 6.16
C LEU A 200 -1.68 16.57 5.85
N ALA A 201 -1.68 17.89 5.64
CA ALA A 201 -0.45 18.66 5.46
C ALA A 201 0.47 18.55 6.69
N SER A 202 -0.07 18.75 7.89
CA SER A 202 0.65 18.62 9.16
C SER A 202 1.28 17.22 9.32
N TYR A 203 0.54 16.15 9.01
CA TYR A 203 1.10 14.80 9.01
C TYR A 203 2.22 14.63 7.98
N LEU A 204 2.03 15.11 6.75
CA LEU A 204 3.05 15.00 5.70
C LEU A 204 4.33 15.77 6.05
N GLU A 205 4.21 16.92 6.73
CA GLU A 205 5.34 17.72 7.22
C GLU A 205 6.07 17.05 8.38
N GLN A 206 5.35 16.38 9.28
CA GLN A 206 5.90 15.73 10.47
C GLN A 206 6.33 14.27 10.26
N SER A 207 5.99 13.68 9.11
CA SER A 207 6.28 12.27 8.82
C SER A 207 7.42 12.13 7.82
N ASP A 208 8.08 10.96 7.85
CA ASP A 208 9.08 10.59 6.85
C ASP A 208 8.46 10.12 5.52
N PHE A 209 7.20 10.49 5.21
CA PHE A 209 6.45 9.89 4.11
C PHE A 209 7.18 9.99 2.76
N PHE A 210 7.74 11.16 2.42
CA PHE A 210 8.49 11.33 1.17
C PHE A 210 9.80 10.55 1.18
N ALA A 211 10.55 10.58 2.29
CA ALA A 211 11.81 9.84 2.42
C ALA A 211 11.57 8.33 2.28
N SER A 212 10.57 7.79 2.97
CA SER A 212 10.14 6.40 2.86
C SER A 212 9.65 6.06 1.45
N SER A 213 8.89 6.94 0.80
CA SER A 213 8.45 6.74 -0.59
C SER A 213 9.65 6.60 -1.53
N ARG A 214 10.66 7.48 -1.40
CA ARG A 214 11.90 7.43 -2.18
C ARG A 214 12.69 6.14 -1.91
N GLN A 215 12.81 5.75 -0.63
CA GLN A 215 13.51 4.53 -0.25
C GLN A 215 12.83 3.30 -0.86
N LEU A 216 11.49 3.21 -0.79
CA LEU A 216 10.74 2.12 -1.42
C LEU A 216 10.93 2.13 -2.94
N LEU A 217 10.82 3.28 -3.59
CA LEU A 217 10.97 3.41 -5.05
C LEU A 217 12.38 3.07 -5.54
N ARG A 218 13.43 3.25 -4.73
CA ARG A 218 14.77 2.76 -5.08
C ARG A 218 14.85 1.22 -5.12
N GLN A 219 14.05 0.55 -4.31
CA GLN A 219 14.06 -0.92 -4.23
C GLN A 219 13.03 -1.57 -5.14
N GLU A 220 11.89 -0.90 -5.32
CA GLU A 220 10.78 -1.33 -6.16
C GLU A 220 10.39 -0.19 -7.13
N PRO A 221 11.25 0.09 -8.13
CA PRO A 221 11.07 1.24 -9.03
C PRO A 221 9.76 1.22 -9.83
N PHE A 222 9.20 0.04 -10.05
CA PHE A 222 7.95 -0.21 -10.74
C PHE A 222 6.69 0.18 -9.94
N GLN A 223 6.81 0.63 -8.68
CA GLN A 223 5.68 1.04 -7.84
C GLN A 223 5.09 2.40 -8.26
N TRP A 224 4.53 2.47 -9.46
CA TRP A 224 3.95 3.70 -10.04
C TRP A 224 2.87 4.33 -9.14
N ASN A 225 2.09 3.51 -8.42
CA ASN A 225 1.10 3.99 -7.46
C ASN A 225 1.71 4.78 -6.31
N VAL A 226 2.89 4.35 -5.84
CA VAL A 226 3.64 5.06 -4.79
C VAL A 226 4.15 6.39 -5.34
N SER A 227 4.79 6.38 -6.52
CA SER A 227 5.30 7.61 -7.14
C SER A 227 4.17 8.60 -7.44
N ARG A 228 3.05 8.14 -8.00
CA ARG A 228 1.87 8.96 -8.29
C ARG A 228 1.25 9.54 -7.02
N ASN A 229 1.09 8.76 -5.96
CA ASN A 229 0.55 9.28 -4.70
C ASN A 229 1.51 10.28 -4.04
N ALA A 230 2.83 10.01 -4.05
CA ALA A 230 3.81 10.93 -3.51
C ALA A 230 3.86 12.25 -4.31
N LEU A 231 3.76 12.18 -5.65
CA LEU A 231 3.59 13.35 -6.51
C LEU A 231 2.34 14.16 -6.15
N ARG A 232 1.21 13.49 -5.88
CA ARG A 232 -0.04 14.14 -5.46
C ARG A 232 0.18 14.98 -4.20
N PHE A 233 0.80 14.40 -3.18
CA PHE A 233 1.02 15.10 -1.91
C PHE A 233 2.07 16.19 -2.02
N ALA A 234 3.15 15.96 -2.79
CA ALA A 234 4.14 16.99 -3.08
C ALA A 234 3.51 18.21 -3.78
N SER A 235 2.60 17.95 -4.73
CA SER A 235 1.85 18.99 -5.45
C SER A 235 0.95 19.79 -4.51
N MET A 236 0.23 19.11 -3.61
CA MET A 236 -0.60 19.77 -2.59
C MET A 236 0.21 20.66 -1.64
N LEU A 237 1.40 20.22 -1.26
CA LEU A 237 2.33 20.99 -0.42
C LEU A 237 3.14 22.03 -1.20
N LYS A 238 3.00 22.09 -2.52
CA LYS A 238 3.78 22.97 -3.41
C LYS A 238 5.30 22.80 -3.24
N ASP A 239 5.74 21.56 -3.00
CA ASP A 239 7.17 21.23 -2.91
C ASP A 239 7.72 20.88 -4.30
N ALA A 240 8.45 21.83 -4.88
CA ALA A 240 9.00 21.70 -6.24
C ALA A 240 9.97 20.52 -6.36
N LYS A 241 10.85 20.32 -5.38
CA LYS A 241 11.90 19.29 -5.41
C LYS A 241 11.31 17.90 -5.31
N GLN A 242 10.26 17.73 -4.50
CA GLN A 242 9.55 16.46 -4.41
C GLN A 242 8.73 16.21 -5.67
N CYS A 243 8.04 17.22 -6.21
CA CYS A 243 7.28 17.08 -7.46
C CYS A 243 8.15 16.65 -8.63
N GLU A 244 9.31 17.29 -8.80
CA GLU A 244 10.27 16.93 -9.85
C GLU A 244 10.72 15.47 -9.73
N PHE A 245 11.14 15.05 -8.54
CA PHE A 245 11.60 13.68 -8.33
C PHE A 245 10.51 12.65 -8.64
N PHE A 246 9.32 12.80 -8.06
CA PHE A 246 8.27 11.80 -8.22
C PHE A 246 7.63 11.81 -9.61
N TYR A 247 7.62 12.95 -10.30
CA TYR A 247 7.20 13.01 -11.69
C TYR A 247 8.22 12.33 -12.60
N HIS A 248 9.52 12.61 -12.44
CA HIS A 248 10.58 11.96 -13.20
C HIS A 248 10.59 10.44 -12.98
N HIS A 249 10.56 10.00 -11.72
CA HIS A 249 10.52 8.57 -11.38
C HIS A 249 9.28 7.88 -12.00
N LEU A 250 8.12 8.56 -11.97
CA LEU A 250 6.89 8.02 -12.53
C LEU A 250 6.97 7.81 -14.05
N THR A 251 7.55 8.77 -14.79
CA THR A 251 7.65 8.71 -16.26
C THR A 251 8.79 7.84 -16.75
N GLU A 252 9.90 7.76 -16.01
CA GLU A 252 11.04 6.88 -16.30
C GLU A 252 10.63 5.40 -16.28
N HIS A 253 9.88 4.98 -15.25
CA HIS A 253 9.47 3.58 -15.08
C HIS A 253 8.12 3.24 -15.72
N CYS A 254 7.38 4.25 -16.18
CA CYS A 254 6.13 4.07 -16.92
C CYS A 254 5.90 5.24 -17.88
N ALA A 255 6.41 5.10 -19.11
CA ALA A 255 6.35 6.13 -20.15
C ALA A 255 4.93 6.59 -20.51
N PHE A 256 3.89 5.80 -20.20
CA PHE A 256 2.50 6.22 -20.38
C PHE A 256 2.16 7.51 -19.61
N PHE A 257 2.80 7.77 -18.47
CA PHE A 257 2.58 9.00 -17.69
C PHE A 257 3.25 10.25 -18.28
N LEU A 258 4.00 10.13 -19.40
CA LEU A 258 4.43 11.29 -20.19
C LEU A 258 3.23 12.03 -20.77
N ASP A 259 2.16 11.31 -21.09
CA ASP A 259 0.86 11.89 -21.39
C ASP A 259 0.10 12.13 -20.06
N PRO A 260 -0.12 13.41 -19.66
CA PRO A 260 -0.85 13.70 -18.43
C PRO A 260 -2.32 13.29 -18.48
N HIS A 261 -2.88 13.02 -19.66
CA HIS A 261 -4.25 12.52 -19.86
C HIS A 261 -4.35 10.99 -19.80
N TYR A 262 -3.22 10.27 -19.71
CA TYR A 262 -3.23 8.83 -19.55
C TYR A 262 -4.03 8.42 -18.31
N ARG A 263 -4.97 7.48 -18.50
CA ARG A 263 -5.83 6.93 -17.44
C ARG A 263 -5.42 5.50 -17.11
N PRO A 264 -4.75 5.27 -15.96
CA PRO A 264 -4.59 3.93 -15.42
C PRO A 264 -5.94 3.26 -15.17
N LEU A 265 -6.00 1.93 -15.23
CA LEU A 265 -7.22 1.18 -14.92
C LEU A 265 -7.77 1.59 -13.55
N ASN A 266 -9.06 1.93 -13.50
CA ASN A 266 -9.77 2.37 -12.30
C ASN A 266 -9.17 3.61 -11.59
N THR A 267 -8.39 4.43 -12.31
CA THR A 267 -7.76 5.64 -11.74
C THR A 267 -7.89 6.81 -12.70
N GLN A 268 -8.20 8.00 -12.18
CA GLN A 268 -8.22 9.25 -12.97
C GLN A 268 -6.83 9.61 -13.51
N SER A 269 -6.79 10.33 -14.63
CA SER A 269 -5.52 10.85 -15.17
C SER A 269 -4.89 11.89 -14.24
N LEU A 270 -3.63 12.29 -14.52
CA LEU A 270 -3.00 13.37 -13.77
C LEU A 270 -3.69 14.71 -14.07
N ALA A 271 -4.04 14.95 -15.33
CA ALA A 271 -4.68 16.19 -15.77
C ALA A 271 -6.09 16.41 -15.19
N GLU A 272 -6.82 15.34 -14.89
CA GLU A 272 -8.20 15.42 -14.38
C GLU A 272 -8.31 15.70 -12.88
N SER A 273 -7.23 15.52 -12.14
CA SER A 273 -7.27 15.63 -10.68
C SER A 273 -6.62 16.95 -10.22
N PRO A 274 -7.38 17.86 -9.57
CA PRO A 274 -6.85 19.15 -9.10
C PRO A 274 -5.63 19.02 -8.20
N ALA A 275 -5.50 17.88 -7.51
CA ALA A 275 -4.38 17.61 -6.63
C ALA A 275 -3.02 17.56 -7.35
N PHE A 276 -2.97 17.38 -8.68
CA PHE A 276 -1.74 17.40 -9.48
C PHE A 276 -1.50 18.72 -10.23
N ALA A 277 -2.46 19.66 -10.18
CA ALA A 277 -2.42 20.86 -11.02
C ALA A 277 -1.13 21.67 -10.83
N TRP A 278 -0.69 21.84 -9.59
CA TRP A 278 0.53 22.57 -9.27
C TRP A 278 1.78 21.86 -9.82
N ALA A 279 1.90 20.54 -9.60
CA ALA A 279 3.02 19.78 -10.16
C ALA A 279 3.08 19.87 -11.69
N LEU A 280 1.94 19.75 -12.38
CA LEU A 280 1.90 19.84 -13.84
C LEU A 280 2.29 21.24 -14.35
N GLN A 281 1.87 22.32 -13.67
CA GLN A 281 2.31 23.68 -13.99
C GLN A 281 3.83 23.83 -13.91
N GLN A 282 4.46 23.27 -12.86
CA GLN A 282 5.91 23.32 -12.68
C GLN A 282 6.67 22.55 -13.78
N GLN A 283 6.11 21.45 -14.29
CA GLN A 283 6.73 20.69 -15.38
C GLN A 283 6.61 21.42 -16.73
N SER A 284 5.51 22.11 -16.98
CA SER A 284 5.32 22.89 -18.21
C SER A 284 6.24 24.11 -18.31
N GLN A 285 6.68 24.67 -17.19
CA GLN A 285 7.63 25.80 -17.16
C GLN A 285 9.08 25.39 -17.43
N LYS A 286 9.39 24.09 -17.40
CA LYS A 286 10.74 23.54 -17.65
C LYS A 286 10.94 23.06 -19.10
N LYS A 287 9.88 23.08 -19.92
CA LYS A 287 9.92 22.76 -21.36
C LYS A 287 10.04 24.05 -22.16
#